data_AF-A0A946JWF6-F1
#
_entry.id   AF-A0A946JWF6-F1
#
_cell.length_a   1.000
_cell.length_b   1.000
_cell.length_c   1.000
_cell.angle_alpha   90.00
_cell.angle_beta   90.00
_cell.angle_gamma   90.00
#
_symmetry.space_group_name_H-M   'P 1'
#
loop_
_entity.id
_entity.type
_entity.pdbx_description
1 polymer ?
#
loop_
_entity_poly.entity_id
_entity_poly.type
_entity_poly.pdbx_seq_one_letter_code
_entity_poly.pdbx_strand_id
1 'polypeptide(L)'
;MNKKWMVLGGIVFLFLLSFLPFPKFHFGPQIGVINISEAIMASEEIVEELNDFAEREDIDAILIRLNTPGGGVAASQEIYEKVKEISEANIKPIIASMGSVAASGGYYIAAGADTIIANKGTATGSIGVIMSYPIAADLLDKVGLAFQSVKSGALKDAGNFARKPTKADLSYFQDLVDNLHTQFVRTVAYERGMSYDEAATLATGQVYSGEQALRLGLVDIIGTYDNAIRLVTKLAGFDEKPTLIYPKVEDEGIIDILLNSKQINLPFSNLGIFPLPEYSLYYGGGN
;
A
#
# COMPACT_ATOMS: atom_id res chain seq x y z
N MET A 1 -45.95 -19.15 45.16
CA MET A 1 -45.01 -19.47 44.07
C MET A 1 -43.65 -19.81 44.68
N ASN A 2 -43.08 -20.98 44.37
CA ASN A 2 -41.94 -21.54 45.11
C ASN A 2 -40.64 -20.81 44.73
N LYS A 3 -39.96 -20.17 45.68
CA LYS A 3 -38.76 -19.33 45.45
C LYS A 3 -37.67 -20.05 44.64
N LYS A 4 -37.58 -21.38 44.75
CA LYS A 4 -36.61 -22.21 43.99
C LYS A 4 -36.83 -22.15 42.46
N TRP A 5 -38.08 -22.11 41.99
CA TRP A 5 -38.38 -22.04 40.55
C TRP A 5 -38.13 -20.64 39.96
N MET A 6 -38.25 -19.58 40.77
CA MET A 6 -37.88 -18.22 40.35
C MET A 6 -36.36 -18.07 40.19
N VAL A 7 -35.57 -18.64 41.10
CA VAL A 7 -34.11 -18.61 41.00
C VAL A 7 -33.63 -19.42 39.79
N LEU A 8 -34.19 -20.62 39.58
CA LEU A 8 -33.84 -21.46 38.44
C LEU A 8 -34.25 -20.81 37.11
N GLY A 9 -35.44 -20.19 37.05
CA GLY A 9 -35.89 -19.43 35.89
C GLY A 9 -35.00 -18.21 35.59
N GLY A 10 -34.53 -17.50 36.63
CA GLY A 10 -33.60 -16.38 36.48
C GLY A 10 -32.22 -16.78 35.95
N ILE A 11 -31.67 -17.91 36.41
CA ILE A 11 -30.39 -18.43 35.93
C ILE A 11 -30.50 -18.88 34.46
N VAL A 12 -31.57 -19.59 34.11
CA VAL A 12 -31.82 -20.01 32.71
C VAL A 12 -32.04 -18.79 31.81
N PHE A 13 -32.70 -17.75 32.31
CA PHE A 13 -32.89 -16.49 31.57
C PHE A 13 -31.57 -15.73 31.35
N LEU A 14 -30.70 -15.63 32.36
CA LEU A 14 -29.36 -15.03 32.23
C LEU A 14 -28.45 -15.84 31.29
N PHE A 15 -28.56 -17.16 31.35
CA PHE A 15 -27.85 -18.05 30.43
C PHE A 15 -28.36 -17.87 28.99
N LEU A 16 -29.67 -17.81 28.77
CA LEU A 16 -30.25 -17.50 27.45
C LEU A 16 -29.86 -16.10 26.96
N LEU A 17 -29.76 -15.11 27.85
CA LEU A 17 -29.26 -13.77 27.52
C LEU A 17 -27.80 -13.77 27.06
N SER A 18 -26.95 -14.67 27.58
CA SER A 18 -25.56 -14.78 27.14
C SER A 18 -25.38 -15.28 25.69
N PHE A 19 -26.42 -15.86 25.09
CA PHE A 19 -26.45 -16.24 23.67
C PHE A 19 -27.07 -15.17 22.77
N LEU A 20 -27.64 -14.10 23.33
CA LEU A 20 -28.09 -12.97 22.52
C LEU A 20 -26.85 -12.19 22.06
N PRO A 21 -26.74 -11.86 20.76
CA PRO A 21 -25.69 -10.99 20.27
C PRO A 21 -25.88 -9.61 20.91
N PHE A 22 -25.07 -9.29 21.90
CA PHE A 22 -24.97 -7.92 22.38
C PHE A 22 -24.16 -7.13 21.35
N PRO A 23 -24.63 -5.95 20.90
CA PRO A 23 -23.78 -5.06 20.12
C PRO A 23 -22.51 -4.82 20.92
N LYS A 24 -21.34 -4.96 20.28
CA LYS A 24 -20.05 -4.67 20.92
C LYS A 24 -19.97 -3.17 21.16
N PHE A 25 -20.49 -2.73 22.29
CA PHE A 25 -20.32 -1.36 22.75
C PHE A 25 -18.85 -1.17 23.15
N HIS A 26 -18.09 -0.46 22.31
CA HIS A 26 -16.82 0.11 22.73
C HIS A 26 -17.07 1.49 23.37
N PHE A 27 -16.21 1.84 24.33
CA PHE A 27 -16.24 3.15 24.95
C PHE A 27 -15.24 4.06 24.22
N GLY A 28 -15.76 5.11 23.58
CA GLY A 28 -14.96 6.11 22.87
C GLY A 28 -14.60 5.69 21.44
N PRO A 29 -14.04 6.63 20.65
CA PRO A 29 -13.74 6.41 19.25
C PRO A 29 -12.61 5.39 19.07
N GLN A 30 -12.74 4.50 18.08
CA GLN A 30 -11.71 3.56 17.66
C GLN A 30 -11.30 3.83 16.22
N ILE A 31 -10.00 3.99 16.00
CA ILE A 31 -9.43 4.26 14.67
C ILE A 31 -8.57 3.08 14.27
N GLY A 32 -8.91 2.45 13.14
CA GLY A 32 -8.09 1.42 12.51
C GLY A 32 -6.86 2.07 11.85
N VAL A 33 -5.66 1.66 12.24
CA VAL A 33 -4.41 2.20 11.70
C VAL A 33 -3.67 1.12 10.92
N ILE A 34 -3.53 1.34 9.61
CA ILE A 34 -2.78 0.46 8.71
C ILE A 34 -1.41 1.09 8.44
N ASN A 35 -0.33 0.38 8.75
CA ASN A 35 1.04 0.87 8.59
C ASN A 35 1.69 0.26 7.35
N ILE A 36 2.05 1.09 6.37
CA ILE A 36 2.79 0.66 5.17
C ILE A 36 4.17 1.31 5.22
N SER A 37 5.15 0.57 5.77
CA SER A 37 6.49 1.10 6.09
C SER A 37 7.63 0.53 5.24
N GLU A 38 7.34 -0.47 4.40
CA GLU A 38 8.33 -1.12 3.54
C GLU A 38 8.03 -0.90 2.06
N ALA A 39 8.87 -1.46 1.19
CA ALA A 39 8.56 -1.50 -0.24
C ALA A 39 7.31 -2.36 -0.48
N ILE A 40 6.39 -1.87 -1.30
CA ILE A 40 5.11 -2.53 -1.57
C ILE A 40 5.35 -3.63 -2.60
N MET A 41 5.47 -4.88 -2.17
CA MET A 41 5.69 -6.02 -3.08
C MET A 41 4.42 -6.84 -3.34
N ALA A 42 3.46 -6.74 -2.44
CA ALA A 42 2.22 -7.50 -2.40
C ALA A 42 1.10 -6.59 -1.87
N SER A 43 -0.14 -6.94 -2.18
CA SER A 43 -1.35 -6.17 -1.84
C SER A 43 -2.25 -6.91 -0.86
N GLU A 44 -2.16 -8.24 -0.82
CA GLU A 44 -3.13 -9.15 -0.22
C GLU A 44 -3.38 -8.85 1.25
N GLU A 45 -2.31 -8.78 2.06
CA GLU A 45 -2.39 -8.50 3.50
C GLU A 45 -3.00 -7.12 3.76
N ILE A 46 -2.52 -6.08 3.07
CA ILE A 46 -3.00 -4.70 3.24
C ILE A 46 -4.48 -4.57 2.84
N VAL A 47 -4.89 -5.25 1.77
CA VAL A 47 -6.28 -5.27 1.30
C VAL A 47 -7.17 -6.03 2.28
N GLU A 48 -6.70 -7.14 2.85
CA GLU A 48 -7.42 -7.88 3.89
C GLU A 48 -7.62 -7.03 5.16
N GLU A 49 -6.59 -6.31 5.60
CA GLU A 49 -6.67 -5.36 6.71
C GLU A 49 -7.66 -4.21 6.45
N LEU A 50 -7.65 -3.66 5.24
CA LEU A 50 -8.61 -2.64 4.82
C LEU A 50 -10.05 -3.18 4.85
N ASN A 51 -10.27 -4.41 4.39
CA ASN A 51 -11.58 -5.05 4.45
C ASN A 51 -12.02 -5.31 5.91
N ASP A 52 -11.16 -5.86 6.77
CA ASP A 52 -11.49 -6.08 8.20
C ASP A 52 -11.90 -4.77 8.86
N PHE A 53 -11.10 -3.71 8.69
CA PHE A 53 -11.43 -2.41 9.26
C PHE A 53 -12.64 -1.75 8.62
N ALA A 54 -12.94 -1.98 7.35
CA ALA A 54 -14.16 -1.50 6.70
C ALA A 54 -15.41 -2.20 7.25
N GLU A 55 -15.36 -3.51 7.48
CA GLU A 55 -16.51 -4.33 7.91
C GLU A 55 -16.80 -4.26 9.41
N ARG A 56 -15.79 -3.97 10.24
CA ARG A 56 -15.91 -3.94 11.70
C ARG A 56 -16.76 -2.79 12.23
N GLU A 57 -17.91 -3.08 12.83
CA GLU A 57 -18.79 -2.07 13.46
C GLU A 57 -18.10 -1.28 14.59
N ASP A 58 -17.06 -1.85 15.20
CA ASP A 58 -16.34 -1.22 16.31
C ASP A 58 -15.22 -0.27 15.86
N ILE A 59 -14.99 -0.12 14.55
CA ILE A 59 -14.01 0.82 13.98
C ILE A 59 -14.76 1.98 13.36
N ASP A 60 -14.49 3.20 13.83
CA ASP A 60 -15.21 4.40 13.40
C ASP A 60 -14.58 5.06 12.16
N ALA A 61 -13.27 4.92 11.97
CA ALA A 61 -12.55 5.44 10.81
C ALA A 61 -11.18 4.79 10.62
N ILE A 62 -10.57 5.01 9.45
CA ILE A 62 -9.31 4.38 9.02
C ILE A 62 -8.22 5.42 8.77
N LEU A 63 -7.02 5.15 9.28
CA LEU A 63 -5.83 5.96 9.06
C LEU A 63 -4.75 5.10 8.41
N ILE A 64 -4.38 5.43 7.17
CA ILE A 64 -3.28 4.78 6.45
C ILE A 64 -1.99 5.55 6.75
N ARG A 65 -1.09 4.95 7.51
CA ARG A 65 0.22 5.53 7.84
C ARG A 65 1.26 5.05 6.84
N LEU A 66 1.69 5.96 5.96
CA LEU A 66 2.65 5.69 4.90
C LEU A 66 4.05 6.11 5.32
N ASN A 67 5.01 5.19 5.26
CA ASN A 67 6.44 5.47 5.34
C ASN A 67 7.22 4.60 4.36
N THR A 68 6.92 4.73 3.07
CA THR A 68 7.36 3.80 2.01
C THR A 68 7.93 4.55 0.79
N PRO A 69 8.97 4.01 0.13
CA PRO A 69 9.46 4.53 -1.15
C PRO A 69 8.55 4.17 -2.34
N GLY A 70 7.51 3.34 -2.13
CA GLY A 70 6.67 2.76 -3.17
C GLY A 70 6.96 1.27 -3.37
N GLY A 71 6.76 0.73 -4.57
CA GLY A 71 7.00 -0.67 -4.89
C GLY A 71 6.34 -1.10 -6.21
N GLY A 72 5.92 -2.36 -6.29
CA GLY A 72 5.29 -2.95 -7.47
C GLY A 72 4.04 -2.20 -7.92
N VAL A 73 3.89 -2.06 -9.24
CA VAL A 73 2.80 -1.29 -9.85
C VAL A 73 1.43 -1.88 -9.52
N ALA A 74 1.24 -3.17 -9.76
CA ALA A 74 -0.05 -3.84 -9.56
C ALA A 74 -0.48 -3.84 -8.08
N ALA A 75 0.44 -4.17 -7.16
CA ALA A 75 0.15 -4.16 -5.73
C ALA A 75 -0.28 -2.77 -5.24
N SER A 76 0.40 -1.71 -5.69
CA SER A 76 0.03 -0.34 -5.34
C SER A 76 -1.35 0.06 -5.90
N GLN A 77 -1.67 -0.40 -7.12
CA GLN A 77 -2.97 -0.16 -7.76
C GLN A 77 -4.11 -0.85 -7.02
N GLU A 78 -3.94 -2.11 -6.64
CA GLU A 78 -4.97 -2.88 -5.93
C GLU A 78 -5.26 -2.31 -4.54
N ILE A 79 -4.21 -1.90 -3.80
CA ILE A 79 -4.39 -1.21 -2.51
C ILE A 79 -5.13 0.12 -2.74
N TYR A 80 -4.73 0.90 -3.74
CA TYR A 80 -5.43 2.14 -4.09
C TYR A 80 -6.91 1.91 -4.42
N GLU A 81 -7.23 0.89 -5.21
CA GLU A 81 -8.61 0.58 -5.58
C GLU A 81 -9.46 0.31 -4.34
N LYS A 82 -8.92 -0.45 -3.37
CA LYS A 82 -9.60 -0.71 -2.10
C LYS A 82 -9.77 0.55 -1.24
N VAL A 83 -8.72 1.37 -1.12
CA VAL A 83 -8.80 2.65 -0.38
C VAL A 83 -9.85 3.56 -1.02
N LYS A 84 -9.86 3.63 -2.34
CA LYS A 84 -10.77 4.45 -3.11
C LYS A 84 -12.21 3.96 -3.00
N GLU A 85 -12.43 2.64 -3.02
CA GLU A 85 -13.73 2.02 -2.78
C GLU A 85 -14.31 2.45 -1.43
N ILE A 86 -13.51 2.39 -0.36
CA ILE A 86 -13.92 2.80 0.99
C ILE A 86 -14.30 4.28 1.03
N SER A 87 -13.48 5.13 0.41
CA SER A 87 -13.69 6.59 0.31
C SER A 87 -14.95 6.93 -0.49
N GLU A 88 -15.08 6.44 -1.73
CA GLU A 88 -16.19 6.78 -2.64
C GLU A 88 -17.53 6.24 -2.14
N ALA A 89 -17.55 5.03 -1.56
CA ALA A 89 -18.75 4.47 -0.97
C ALA A 89 -19.08 5.08 0.41
N ASN A 90 -18.21 5.97 0.93
CA ASN A 90 -18.34 6.60 2.23
C ASN A 90 -18.59 5.57 3.35
N ILE A 91 -17.87 4.45 3.29
CA ILE A 91 -18.01 3.36 4.27
C ILE A 91 -17.55 3.88 5.62
N LYS A 92 -16.33 4.45 5.66
CA LYS A 92 -15.70 5.07 6.82
C LYS A 92 -14.78 6.20 6.36
N PRO A 93 -14.63 7.28 7.13
CA PRO A 93 -13.61 8.28 6.86
C PRO A 93 -12.23 7.61 6.77
N ILE A 94 -11.49 7.91 5.71
CA ILE A 94 -10.18 7.31 5.44
C ILE A 94 -9.15 8.39 5.10
N ILE A 95 -8.11 8.49 5.93
CA ILE A 95 -7.06 9.51 5.78
C ILE A 95 -5.72 8.84 5.50
N ALA A 96 -4.96 9.38 4.55
CA ALA A 96 -3.56 9.05 4.33
C ALA A 96 -2.67 10.01 5.15
N SER A 97 -1.86 9.46 6.05
CA SER A 97 -0.86 10.19 6.83
C SER A 97 0.54 9.82 6.36
N MET A 98 1.23 10.76 5.72
CA MET A 98 2.60 10.57 5.26
C MET A 98 3.63 10.80 6.37
N GLY A 99 4.55 9.85 6.50
CA GLY A 99 5.70 9.86 7.40
C GLY A 99 6.90 10.57 6.78
N SER A 100 8.09 9.98 6.91
CA SER A 100 9.30 10.54 6.32
C SER A 100 9.25 10.45 4.80
N VAL A 101 8.71 9.35 4.27
CA VAL A 101 8.61 9.09 2.83
C VAL A 101 7.26 8.52 2.49
N ALA A 102 6.59 9.06 1.47
CA ALA A 102 5.39 8.48 0.89
C ALA A 102 5.40 8.81 -0.60
N ALA A 103 6.25 8.10 -1.32
CA ALA A 103 6.60 8.39 -2.70
C ALA A 103 6.11 7.28 -3.63
N SER A 104 5.91 7.62 -4.90
CA SER A 104 5.63 6.68 -5.98
C SER A 104 4.42 5.79 -5.64
N GLY A 105 4.58 4.47 -5.41
CA GLY A 105 3.45 3.60 -5.05
C GLY A 105 2.74 4.01 -3.76
N GLY A 106 3.49 4.57 -2.79
CA GLY A 106 2.90 5.13 -1.57
C GLY A 106 2.05 6.39 -1.83
N TYR A 107 2.47 7.23 -2.79
CA TYR A 107 1.65 8.37 -3.22
C TYR A 107 0.43 7.91 -4.02
N TYR A 108 0.57 6.86 -4.84
CA TYR A 108 -0.53 6.24 -5.57
C TYR A 108 -1.64 5.80 -4.60
N ILE A 109 -1.29 5.10 -3.52
CA ILE A 109 -2.23 4.69 -2.46
C ILE A 109 -2.83 5.90 -1.75
N ALA A 110 -2.01 6.89 -1.37
CA ALA A 110 -2.47 8.08 -0.69
C ALA A 110 -3.54 8.85 -1.48
N ALA A 111 -3.39 8.89 -2.81
CA ALA A 111 -4.30 9.60 -3.70
C ALA A 111 -5.75 9.10 -3.61
N GLY A 112 -5.98 7.84 -3.21
CA GLY A 112 -7.33 7.30 -3.08
C GLY A 112 -8.06 7.66 -1.77
N ALA A 113 -7.38 8.26 -0.79
CA ALA A 113 -7.95 8.60 0.50
C ALA A 113 -8.73 9.93 0.47
N ASP A 114 -9.63 10.14 1.44
CA ASP A 114 -10.44 11.38 1.55
C ASP A 114 -9.57 12.62 1.77
N THR A 115 -8.43 12.44 2.43
CA THR A 115 -7.50 13.51 2.78
C THR A 115 -6.09 12.97 2.91
N ILE A 116 -5.13 13.71 2.36
CA ILE A 116 -3.70 13.44 2.46
C ILE A 116 -3.04 14.48 3.35
N ILE A 117 -2.42 14.01 4.42
CA ILE A 117 -1.65 14.84 5.36
C ILE A 117 -0.17 14.48 5.25
N ALA A 118 0.68 15.50 5.11
CA ALA A 118 2.13 15.33 5.08
C ALA A 118 2.84 16.27 6.05
N ASN A 119 4.01 15.85 6.54
CA ASN A 119 4.89 16.78 7.25
C ASN A 119 5.58 17.69 6.22
N LYS A 120 6.00 18.90 6.62
CA LYS A 120 6.72 19.80 5.71
C LYS A 120 7.93 19.14 5.03
N GLY A 121 8.64 18.30 5.79
CA GLY A 121 9.83 17.57 5.35
C GLY A 121 9.57 16.17 4.77
N THR A 122 8.32 15.73 4.64
CA THR A 122 8.00 14.45 3.98
C THR A 122 8.52 14.46 2.54
N ALA A 123 9.19 13.40 2.11
CA ALA A 123 9.50 13.16 0.71
C ALA A 123 8.32 12.43 0.04
N THR A 124 7.66 13.08 -0.90
CA THR A 124 6.50 12.55 -1.63
C THR A 124 6.59 12.88 -3.12
N GLY A 125 5.52 12.65 -3.88
CA GLY A 125 5.55 12.69 -5.34
C GLY A 125 6.22 11.44 -5.88
N SER A 126 7.31 11.59 -6.63
CA SER A 126 7.94 10.49 -7.37
C SER A 126 6.94 9.77 -8.28
N ILE A 127 6.03 10.56 -8.87
CA ILE A 127 4.99 10.08 -9.78
C ILE A 127 5.69 9.73 -11.10
N GLY A 128 5.93 8.44 -11.29
CA GLY A 128 6.81 7.91 -12.33
C GLY A 128 6.84 6.39 -12.24
N VAL A 129 7.17 5.73 -13.34
CA VAL A 129 7.36 4.27 -13.41
C VAL A 129 8.77 4.02 -13.88
N ILE A 130 9.45 3.08 -13.23
CA ILE A 130 10.75 2.61 -13.68
C ILE A 130 10.73 1.11 -13.88
N MET A 131 11.62 0.66 -14.74
CA MET A 131 11.93 -0.74 -14.92
C MET A 131 13.44 -0.86 -15.00
N SER A 132 14.04 -1.76 -14.23
CA SER A 132 15.49 -1.93 -14.16
C SER A 132 15.86 -3.40 -14.13
N TYR A 133 16.91 -3.77 -14.85
CA TYR A 133 17.48 -5.11 -14.84
C TYR A 133 18.98 -5.06 -15.16
N PRO A 134 19.78 -5.97 -14.58
CA PRO A 134 21.22 -6.02 -14.84
C PRO A 134 21.51 -6.59 -16.24
N ILE A 135 22.58 -6.12 -16.87
CA ILE A 135 23.14 -6.70 -18.10
C ILE A 135 24.56 -7.16 -17.79
N ALA A 136 24.77 -8.48 -17.79
CA ALA A 136 26.05 -9.11 -17.48
C ALA A 136 26.70 -9.79 -18.70
N ALA A 137 26.21 -9.54 -19.92
CA ALA A 137 26.69 -10.20 -21.14
C ALA A 137 28.23 -10.15 -21.28
N ASP A 138 28.84 -8.99 -21.07
CA ASP A 138 30.30 -8.82 -21.18
C ASP A 138 31.07 -9.49 -20.02
N LEU A 139 30.44 -9.66 -18.85
CA LEU A 139 31.02 -10.40 -17.72
C LEU A 139 31.00 -11.92 -18.00
N LEU A 140 29.89 -12.42 -18.52
CA LEU A 140 29.72 -13.84 -18.84
C LEU A 140 30.68 -14.28 -19.96
N ASP A 141 30.87 -13.44 -20.98
CA ASP A 141 31.85 -13.66 -22.05
C ASP A 141 33.28 -13.79 -21.50
N LYS A 142 33.67 -12.92 -20.55
CA LYS A 142 34.99 -12.97 -19.90
C LYS A 142 35.26 -14.25 -19.13
N VAL A 143 34.24 -14.87 -18.56
CA VAL A 143 34.37 -16.14 -17.81
C VAL A 143 34.08 -17.37 -18.68
N GLY A 144 33.86 -17.18 -19.99
CA GLY A 144 33.61 -18.25 -20.95
C GLY A 144 32.26 -18.96 -20.75
N LEU A 145 31.28 -18.30 -20.13
CA LEU A 145 29.95 -18.85 -19.90
C LEU A 145 28.95 -18.29 -20.91
N ALA A 146 28.29 -19.17 -21.66
CA ALA A 146 27.25 -18.80 -22.62
C ALA A 146 25.90 -19.39 -22.24
N PHE A 147 24.85 -18.57 -22.29
CA PHE A 147 23.47 -19.01 -22.13
C PHE A 147 22.78 -19.06 -23.50
N GLN A 148 22.37 -20.26 -23.92
CA GLN A 148 21.57 -20.44 -25.13
C GLN A 148 20.09 -20.49 -24.78
N SER A 149 19.33 -19.46 -25.18
CA SER A 149 17.88 -19.45 -25.02
C SER A 149 17.19 -20.07 -26.24
N VAL A 150 16.30 -21.03 -26.00
CA VAL A 150 15.33 -21.53 -26.99
C VAL A 150 13.97 -21.00 -26.58
N LYS A 151 13.34 -20.19 -27.43
CA LYS A 151 12.17 -19.39 -27.07
C LYS A 151 11.05 -19.50 -28.08
N SER A 152 9.81 -19.47 -27.58
CA SER A 152 8.58 -19.55 -28.38
C SER A 152 8.20 -18.22 -29.05
N GLY A 153 8.87 -17.11 -28.69
CA GLY A 153 8.61 -15.78 -29.25
C GLY A 153 9.81 -14.86 -29.06
N ALA A 154 9.96 -13.86 -29.93
CA ALA A 154 11.14 -13.01 -29.99
C ALA A 154 11.42 -12.26 -28.69
N LEU A 155 10.37 -11.77 -28.03
CA LEU A 155 10.44 -10.93 -26.82
C LEU A 155 10.42 -11.73 -25.51
N LYS A 156 10.31 -13.06 -25.55
CA LYS A 156 10.13 -13.89 -24.34
C LYS A 156 11.36 -13.91 -23.41
N ASP A 157 12.50 -13.48 -23.92
CA ASP A 157 13.75 -13.30 -23.18
C ASP A 157 14.19 -11.82 -23.17
N ALA A 158 13.26 -10.88 -23.44
CA ALA A 158 13.54 -9.47 -23.19
C ALA A 158 13.85 -9.30 -21.70
N GLY A 159 14.89 -8.54 -21.38
CA GLY A 159 15.38 -8.39 -20.00
C GLY A 159 16.38 -9.47 -19.58
N ASN A 160 16.74 -10.41 -20.46
CA ASN A 160 17.73 -11.43 -20.16
C ASN A 160 19.11 -10.80 -19.89
N PHE A 161 19.59 -10.95 -18.66
CA PHE A 161 20.88 -10.44 -18.19
C PHE A 161 22.08 -10.97 -19.00
N ALA A 162 21.94 -12.14 -19.63
CA ALA A 162 23.05 -12.82 -20.31
C ALA A 162 23.30 -12.34 -21.74
N ARG A 163 22.46 -11.45 -22.29
CA ARG A 163 22.65 -10.86 -23.62
C ARG A 163 22.42 -9.36 -23.62
N LYS A 164 22.99 -8.67 -24.61
CA LYS A 164 22.71 -7.25 -24.82
C LYS A 164 21.25 -7.07 -25.28
N PRO A 165 20.54 -6.04 -24.80
CA PRO A 165 19.19 -5.75 -25.25
C PRO A 165 19.19 -5.31 -26.72
N THR A 166 18.21 -5.78 -27.46
CA THR A 166 17.94 -5.35 -28.83
C THR A 166 17.06 -4.10 -28.83
N LYS A 167 16.97 -3.40 -29.98
CA LYS A 167 16.02 -2.28 -30.13
C LYS A 167 14.58 -2.70 -29.88
N ALA A 168 14.21 -3.94 -30.23
CA ALA A 168 12.88 -4.47 -30.00
C ALA A 168 12.60 -4.70 -28.50
N ASP A 169 13.59 -5.19 -27.74
CA ASP A 169 13.44 -5.34 -26.28
C ASP A 169 13.23 -3.98 -25.61
N LEU A 170 14.02 -2.97 -26.00
CA LEU A 170 13.94 -1.62 -25.43
C LEU A 170 12.60 -0.95 -25.77
N SER A 171 12.15 -1.02 -27.02
CA SER A 171 10.84 -0.48 -27.41
C SER A 171 9.70 -1.15 -26.67
N TYR A 172 9.74 -2.48 -26.54
CA TYR A 172 8.73 -3.25 -25.82
C TYR A 172 8.60 -2.82 -24.35
N PHE A 173 9.71 -2.68 -23.63
CA PHE A 173 9.68 -2.22 -22.26
C PHE A 173 9.33 -0.74 -22.12
N GLN A 174 9.76 0.10 -23.07
CA GLN A 174 9.38 1.51 -23.07
C GLN A 174 7.87 1.68 -23.23
N ASP A 175 7.25 0.97 -24.18
CA ASP A 175 5.80 1.00 -24.40
C ASP A 175 5.03 0.56 -23.13
N LEU A 176 5.56 -0.44 -22.42
CA LEU A 176 5.00 -0.90 -21.15
C LEU A 176 5.12 0.16 -20.05
N VAL A 177 6.30 0.76 -19.87
CA VAL A 177 6.53 1.82 -18.88
C VAL A 177 5.67 3.04 -19.17
N ASP A 178 5.58 3.47 -20.44
CA ASP A 178 4.78 4.61 -20.87
C ASP A 178 3.28 4.39 -20.60
N ASN A 179 2.79 3.16 -20.83
CA ASN A 179 1.42 2.81 -20.53
C ASN A 179 1.12 2.93 -19.03
N LEU A 180 1.97 2.35 -18.18
CA LEU A 180 1.78 2.38 -16.72
C LEU A 180 1.95 3.80 -16.15
N HIS A 181 2.91 4.56 -16.68
CA HIS A 181 3.06 5.97 -16.33
C HIS A 181 1.81 6.77 -16.68
N THR A 182 1.25 6.56 -17.88
CA THR A 182 0.01 7.21 -18.30
C THR A 182 -1.15 6.88 -17.35
N GLN A 183 -1.25 5.64 -16.87
CA GLN A 183 -2.25 5.27 -15.87
C GLN A 183 -2.06 6.08 -14.58
N PHE A 184 -0.83 6.16 -14.07
CA PHE A 184 -0.54 6.93 -12.86
C PHE A 184 -0.88 8.41 -13.03
N VAL A 185 -0.50 9.05 -14.14
CA VAL A 185 -0.86 10.45 -14.41
C VAL A 185 -2.37 10.66 -14.41
N ARG A 186 -3.14 9.74 -15.01
CA ARG A 186 -4.62 9.82 -15.02
C ARG A 186 -5.21 9.71 -13.63
N THR A 187 -4.71 8.77 -12.82
CA THR A 187 -5.14 8.61 -11.43
C THR A 187 -4.88 9.89 -10.64
N VAL A 188 -3.68 10.46 -10.73
CA VAL A 188 -3.36 11.72 -10.05
C VAL A 188 -4.22 12.88 -10.55
N ALA A 189 -4.43 13.00 -11.86
CA ALA A 189 -5.29 14.03 -12.43
C ALA A 189 -6.72 13.96 -11.86
N TYR A 190 -7.30 12.75 -11.86
CA TYR A 190 -8.65 12.50 -11.33
C TYR A 190 -8.74 12.81 -9.84
N GLU A 191 -7.86 12.20 -9.03
CA GLU A 191 -7.93 12.31 -7.56
C GLU A 191 -7.62 13.71 -7.04
N ARG A 192 -6.76 14.46 -7.75
CA ARG A 192 -6.35 15.80 -7.34
C ARG A 192 -7.13 16.90 -8.06
N GLY A 193 -8.15 16.54 -8.85
CA GLY A 193 -9.03 17.49 -9.54
C GLY A 193 -8.31 18.42 -10.51
N MET A 194 -7.21 17.95 -11.12
CA MET A 194 -6.39 18.71 -12.06
C MET A 194 -6.50 18.14 -13.48
N SER A 195 -6.18 18.94 -14.49
CA SER A 195 -6.13 18.44 -15.86
C SER A 195 -5.02 17.40 -16.03
N TYR A 196 -5.16 16.53 -17.03
CA TYR A 196 -4.12 15.56 -17.37
C TYR A 196 -2.78 16.25 -17.66
N ASP A 197 -2.78 17.37 -18.37
CA ASP A 197 -1.57 18.11 -18.72
C ASP A 197 -0.88 18.70 -17.48
N GLU A 198 -1.65 19.27 -16.54
CA GLU A 198 -1.12 19.74 -15.25
C GLU A 198 -0.49 18.57 -14.46
N ALA A 199 -1.21 17.46 -14.32
CA ALA A 199 -0.68 16.27 -13.64
C ALA A 199 0.59 15.74 -14.33
N ALA A 200 0.62 15.74 -15.67
CA ALA A 200 1.77 15.30 -16.45
C ALA A 200 3.01 16.17 -16.19
N THR A 201 2.85 17.48 -15.99
CA THR A 201 3.99 18.36 -15.63
C THR A 201 4.58 18.04 -14.26
N LEU A 202 3.77 17.50 -13.34
CA LEU A 202 4.19 17.09 -12.01
C LEU A 202 4.74 15.67 -11.96
N ALA A 203 4.38 14.85 -12.95
CA ALA A 203 4.65 13.41 -13.02
C ALA A 203 5.92 13.06 -13.81
N THR A 204 7.04 13.72 -13.50
CA THR A 204 8.32 13.45 -14.15
C THR A 204 9.22 12.49 -13.36
N GLY A 205 8.67 11.81 -12.35
CA GLY A 205 9.44 11.02 -11.38
C GLY A 205 10.20 11.84 -10.32
N GLN A 206 10.07 13.16 -10.31
CA GLN A 206 10.73 14.02 -9.33
C GLN A 206 10.07 13.93 -7.94
N VAL A 207 10.88 14.19 -6.91
CA VAL A 207 10.45 14.18 -5.51
C VAL A 207 10.09 15.59 -5.07
N TYR A 208 9.02 15.70 -4.29
CA TYR A 208 8.63 16.95 -3.64
C TYR A 208 8.70 16.80 -2.13
N SER A 209 9.15 17.85 -1.45
CA SER A 209 8.87 18.01 -0.02
C SER A 209 7.36 18.14 0.21
N GLY A 210 6.86 17.79 1.39
CA GLY A 210 5.45 17.97 1.73
C GLY A 210 4.99 19.41 1.55
N GLU A 211 5.86 20.40 1.84
CA GLU A 211 5.55 21.81 1.60
C GLU A 211 5.41 22.17 0.11
N GLN A 212 6.25 21.60 -0.76
CA GLN A 212 6.08 21.73 -2.22
C GLN A 212 4.81 21.03 -2.68
N ALA A 213 4.57 19.80 -2.21
CA ALA A 213 3.41 19.00 -2.57
C ALA A 213 2.09 19.72 -2.25
N LEU A 214 2.01 20.43 -1.11
CA LEU A 214 0.84 21.24 -0.76
C LEU A 214 0.60 22.35 -1.80
N ARG A 215 1.65 23.10 -2.15
CA ARG A 215 1.56 24.19 -3.14
C ARG A 215 1.18 23.69 -4.54
N LEU A 216 1.55 22.45 -4.86
CA LEU A 216 1.27 21.79 -6.13
C LEU A 216 -0.08 21.06 -6.14
N GLY A 217 -0.84 21.08 -5.04
CA GLY A 217 -2.13 20.38 -4.92
C GLY A 217 -2.03 18.86 -4.77
N LEU A 218 -0.83 18.32 -4.53
CA LEU A 218 -0.59 16.88 -4.37
C LEU A 218 -0.92 16.37 -2.96
N VAL A 219 -0.93 17.25 -1.95
CA VAL A 219 -1.41 16.93 -0.60
C VAL A 219 -2.37 18.01 -0.13
N ASP A 220 -3.23 17.67 0.83
CA ASP A 220 -4.31 18.55 1.30
C ASP A 220 -3.87 19.39 2.50
N ILE A 221 -3.11 18.79 3.42
CA ILE A 221 -2.80 19.41 4.71
C ILE A 221 -1.34 19.17 5.10
N ILE A 222 -0.71 20.20 5.65
CA ILE A 222 0.55 20.06 6.37
C ILE A 222 0.26 19.75 7.83
N GLY A 223 0.72 18.59 8.30
CA GLY A 223 0.49 18.15 9.66
C GLY A 223 1.32 16.94 10.06
N THR A 224 1.34 16.68 11.36
CA THR A 224 1.97 15.51 11.97
C THR A 224 1.01 14.32 12.03
N TYR A 225 1.51 13.17 12.48
CA TYR A 225 0.69 11.99 12.76
C TYR A 225 -0.45 12.30 13.75
N ASP A 226 -0.18 13.06 14.81
CA ASP A 226 -1.21 13.50 15.77
C ASP A 226 -2.27 14.39 15.13
N ASN A 227 -1.90 15.16 14.10
CA ASN A 227 -2.87 15.96 13.35
C ASN A 227 -3.79 15.08 12.51
N ALA A 228 -3.26 14.00 11.94
CA ALA A 228 -4.03 13.03 11.20
C ALA A 228 -5.00 12.25 12.09
N ILE A 229 -4.53 11.76 13.25
CA ILE A 229 -5.40 11.11 14.24
C ILE A 229 -6.54 12.04 14.64
N ARG A 230 -6.23 13.29 15.02
CA ARG A 230 -7.27 14.25 15.42
C ARG A 230 -8.26 14.53 14.29
N LEU A 231 -7.79 14.67 13.05
CA LEU A 231 -8.67 14.94 11.92
C LEU A 231 -9.58 13.75 11.64
N VAL A 232 -9.04 12.53 11.56
CA VAL A 232 -9.84 11.34 11.25
C VAL A 232 -10.86 11.05 12.35
N THR A 233 -10.51 11.25 13.63
CA THR A 233 -11.46 11.14 14.75
C THR A 233 -12.58 12.17 14.68
N LYS A 234 -12.26 13.40 14.26
CA LYS A 234 -13.27 14.43 14.06
C LYS A 234 -14.20 14.12 12.89
N LEU A 235 -13.67 13.58 11.79
CA LEU A 235 -14.48 13.13 10.65
C LEU A 235 -15.40 11.97 11.03
N ALA A 236 -14.97 11.12 11.96
CA ALA A 236 -15.80 10.08 12.56
C ALA A 236 -16.86 10.62 13.54
N GLY A 237 -16.90 11.93 13.82
CA GLY A 237 -17.91 12.57 14.67
C GLY A 237 -17.55 12.65 16.15
N PHE A 238 -16.27 12.48 16.51
CA PHE A 238 -15.83 12.49 17.91
C PHE A 238 -14.78 13.59 18.18
N ASP A 239 -14.84 14.17 19.39
CA ASP A 239 -13.87 15.17 19.89
C ASP A 239 -12.88 14.58 20.91
N GLU A 240 -13.11 13.33 21.35
CA GLU A 240 -12.32 12.64 22.36
C GLU A 240 -11.08 11.95 21.76
N LYS A 241 -10.10 11.62 22.61
CA LYS A 241 -8.93 10.87 22.16
C LYS A 241 -9.34 9.45 21.78
N PRO A 242 -9.00 8.96 20.57
CA PRO A 242 -9.36 7.61 20.17
C PRO A 242 -8.44 6.55 20.76
N THR A 243 -8.96 5.33 20.78
CA THR A 243 -8.14 4.12 20.85
C THR A 243 -7.68 3.76 19.43
N LEU A 244 -6.38 3.55 19.27
CA LEU A 244 -5.81 3.12 17.98
C LEU A 244 -5.81 1.59 17.93
N ILE A 245 -6.43 1.05 16.90
CA ILE A 245 -6.50 -0.40 16.65
C ILE A 245 -5.60 -0.70 15.46
N TYR A 246 -4.66 -1.61 15.67
CA TYR A 246 -3.78 -2.10 14.62
C TYR A 246 -4.25 -3.48 14.16
N PRO A 247 -3.93 -3.87 12.91
CA PRO A 247 -4.12 -5.24 12.45
C PRO A 247 -3.56 -6.25 13.44
N LYS A 248 -4.23 -7.40 13.55
CA LYS A 248 -3.72 -8.48 14.39
C LYS A 248 -2.49 -9.05 13.69
N VAL A 249 -1.33 -8.91 14.33
CA VAL A 249 -0.18 -9.72 13.97
C VAL A 249 -0.58 -11.17 14.26
N GLU A 250 -0.64 -12.03 13.23
CA GLU A 250 -0.73 -13.45 13.47
C GLU A 250 0.51 -13.86 14.25
N ASP A 251 0.36 -14.12 15.54
CA ASP A 251 1.41 -14.77 16.32
C ASP A 251 1.60 -16.15 15.70
N GLU A 252 2.59 -16.29 14.80
CA GLU A 252 3.01 -17.60 14.31
C GLU A 252 3.32 -18.44 15.55
N GLY A 253 2.46 -19.41 15.84
CA GLY A 253 2.66 -20.30 16.97
C GLY A 253 4.02 -20.98 16.82
N ILE A 254 4.68 -21.31 17.93
CA ILE A 254 5.94 -22.09 17.93
C ILE A 254 5.83 -23.36 17.05
N ILE A 255 4.62 -23.89 16.91
CA ILE A 255 4.26 -25.02 16.06
C ILE A 255 4.32 -24.65 14.56
N ASP A 256 3.85 -23.47 14.14
CA ASP A 256 3.99 -23.01 12.76
C ASP A 256 5.46 -22.75 12.40
N ILE A 257 6.24 -22.16 13.30
CA ILE A 257 7.69 -21.97 13.10
C ILE A 257 8.41 -23.32 12.91
N LEU A 258 7.99 -24.36 13.65
CA LEU A 258 8.55 -25.71 13.54
C LEU A 258 8.08 -26.44 12.27
N LEU A 259 6.82 -26.29 11.89
CA LEU A 259 6.20 -26.97 10.74
C LEU A 259 6.51 -26.29 9.41
N ASN A 260 6.71 -24.98 9.40
CA ASN A 260 7.00 -24.17 8.22
C ASN A 260 8.51 -24.10 7.90
N SER A 261 9.33 -24.90 8.60
CA SER A 261 10.79 -24.90 8.49
C SER A 261 11.37 -25.50 7.20
N LYS A 262 10.59 -25.61 6.11
CA LYS A 262 11.10 -25.90 4.76
C LYS A 262 10.26 -25.28 3.63
N GLN A 263 10.58 -24.02 3.32
CA GLN A 263 10.92 -23.65 1.96
C GLN A 263 12.20 -22.83 2.00
N ILE A 264 13.33 -23.49 1.76
CA ILE A 264 14.56 -22.76 1.40
C ILE A 264 14.27 -22.17 0.02
N ASN A 265 13.83 -20.91 0.00
CA ASN A 265 13.87 -20.11 -1.22
C ASN A 265 15.35 -19.99 -1.58
N LEU A 266 15.76 -20.75 -2.60
CA LEU A 266 17.08 -20.59 -3.22
C LEU A 266 17.22 -19.11 -3.61
N PRO A 267 18.40 -18.48 -3.43
CA PRO A 267 18.60 -17.05 -3.75
C PRO A 267 18.35 -16.69 -5.23
N PHE A 268 18.08 -17.68 -6.07
CA PHE A 268 17.69 -17.52 -7.47
C PHE A 268 16.21 -17.20 -7.70
N SER A 269 15.29 -17.39 -6.73
CA SER A 269 13.89 -16.99 -6.89
C SER A 269 13.67 -15.47 -6.74
N ASN A 270 14.52 -14.80 -5.96
CA ASN A 270 14.52 -13.34 -5.79
C ASN A 270 15.45 -12.57 -6.74
N LEU A 271 16.26 -13.29 -7.54
CA LEU A 271 16.85 -12.70 -8.74
C LEU A 271 15.71 -12.59 -9.74
N GLY A 272 14.94 -11.50 -9.70
CA GLY A 272 13.83 -11.25 -10.62
C GLY A 272 14.26 -11.57 -12.05
N ILE A 273 13.90 -12.78 -12.52
CA ILE A 273 14.34 -13.30 -13.82
C ILE A 273 13.71 -12.45 -14.94
N PHE A 274 12.63 -11.75 -14.60
CA PHE A 274 11.96 -10.77 -15.43
C PHE A 274 11.94 -9.42 -14.71
N PRO A 275 12.34 -8.34 -15.41
CA PRO A 275 12.13 -7.01 -14.90
C PRO A 275 10.63 -6.73 -14.79
N LEU A 276 10.21 -6.30 -13.62
CA LEU A 276 8.85 -5.82 -13.39
C LEU A 276 8.88 -4.29 -13.29
N PRO A 277 7.81 -3.62 -13.75
CA PRO A 277 7.67 -2.20 -13.56
C PRO A 277 7.36 -1.90 -12.09
N GLU A 278 8.00 -0.85 -11.57
CA GLU A 278 7.89 -0.42 -10.19
C GLU A 278 7.65 1.08 -10.12
N TYR A 279 6.86 1.48 -9.12
CA TYR A 279 6.74 2.83 -8.61
C TYR A 279 7.71 2.97 -7.43
N SER A 280 9.00 3.22 -7.64
CA SER A 280 9.95 3.30 -6.53
C SER A 280 10.80 4.57 -6.53
N LEU A 281 11.04 5.09 -5.32
CA LEU A 281 12.02 6.12 -5.06
C LEU A 281 13.43 5.49 -5.02
N TYR A 282 14.23 5.72 -6.07
CA TYR A 282 15.61 5.22 -6.08
C TYR A 282 16.47 6.08 -5.14
N TYR A 283 16.82 5.53 -3.97
CA TYR A 283 17.98 6.04 -3.25
C TYR A 283 19.18 5.71 -4.10
N GLY A 284 19.84 6.72 -4.67
CA GLY A 284 21.11 6.52 -5.35
C GLY A 284 22.10 5.85 -4.40
N GLY A 285 22.18 4.52 -4.45
CA GLY A 285 23.23 3.73 -3.86
C GLY A 285 24.48 3.88 -4.72
N GLY A 286 25.09 5.06 -4.63
CA GLY A 286 26.39 5.36 -5.22
C GLY A 286 27.48 5.21 -4.17
N ASN A 287 28.03 3.99 -4.06
CA ASN A 287 29.45 3.63 -4.14
C ASN A 287 29.71 2.27 -3.47
#